data_AF-A0A9X1Y6E7-F1
#
_entry.id   AF-A0A9X1Y6E7-F1
#
_cell.length_a   1.000
_cell.length_b   1.000
_cell.length_c   1.000
_cell.angle_alpha   90.00
_cell.angle_beta   90.00
_cell.angle_gamma   90.00
#
_symmetry.space_group_name_H-M   'P 1'
#
loop_
_entity.id
_entity.type
_entity.pdbx_description
1 polymer ?
#
loop_
_entity_poly.entity_id
_entity_poly.type
_entity_poly.pdbx_seq_one_letter_code
_entity_poly.pdbx_strand_id
1 'polypeptide(L)'
;MVNGDYEAVVALYVSMPGTGSWSELLHGNALPPRQARRVTLPRGRCQNDVRAVFPDGTTREARSLPTCGLARLVLPRDLSGLAAQRGTVPAAPGESGGLGSSDSGVGSPLSQR
;
A
#
# COMPACT_ATOMS: atom_id res chain seq x y z
N MET A 1 -2.56 0.62 -4.64
CA MET A 1 -3.18 -0.58 -4.07
C MET A 1 -2.48 -1.81 -4.62
N VAL A 2 -2.29 -2.83 -3.78
CA VAL A 2 -1.91 -4.19 -4.19
C VAL A 2 -3.05 -5.13 -3.81
N ASN A 3 -3.51 -5.92 -4.77
CA ASN A 3 -4.42 -7.02 -4.53
C ASN A 3 -3.61 -8.29 -4.26
N GLY A 4 -3.48 -8.68 -2.98
CA GLY A 4 -2.85 -9.93 -2.60
C GLY A 4 -3.75 -11.15 -2.77
N ASP A 5 -5.05 -10.97 -2.96
CA ASP A 5 -6.03 -12.04 -3.02
C ASP A 5 -5.94 -12.86 -4.33
N TYR A 6 -6.67 -13.98 -4.36
CA TYR A 6 -6.90 -14.82 -5.54
C TYR A 6 -8.11 -14.36 -6.36
N GLU A 7 -8.96 -13.52 -5.79
CA GLU A 7 -10.08 -12.91 -6.50
C GLU A 7 -9.78 -11.48 -6.97
N ALA A 8 -10.49 -11.05 -8.02
CA ALA A 8 -10.39 -9.70 -8.51
C ALA A 8 -11.11 -8.72 -7.56
N VAL A 9 -10.54 -7.53 -7.37
CA VAL A 9 -11.28 -6.43 -6.73
C VAL A 9 -12.01 -5.68 -7.83
N VAL A 10 -13.34 -5.73 -7.83
CA VAL A 10 -14.17 -5.12 -8.89
C VAL A 10 -14.50 -3.65 -8.61
N ALA A 11 -14.50 -3.26 -7.34
CA ALA A 11 -14.61 -1.85 -6.93
C ALA A 11 -13.79 -1.59 -5.66
N LEU A 12 -13.23 -0.39 -5.57
CA LEU A 12 -12.56 0.10 -4.36
C LEU A 12 -13.17 1.45 -3.99
N TYR A 13 -13.67 1.55 -2.77
CA TYR A 13 -14.26 2.77 -2.25
C TYR A 13 -13.44 3.37 -1.12
N VAL A 14 -13.47 4.69 -1.01
CA VAL A 14 -12.89 5.47 0.08
C VAL A 14 -13.90 6.47 0.62
N SER A 15 -13.94 6.67 1.93
CA SER A 15 -14.72 7.74 2.57
C SER A 15 -13.94 8.40 3.70
N MET A 16 -14.40 9.57 4.13
CA MET A 16 -14.02 10.06 5.44
C MET A 16 -14.56 9.12 6.53
N PRO A 17 -13.85 8.96 7.65
CA PRO A 17 -14.33 8.15 8.77
C PRO A 17 -15.70 8.66 9.24
N GLY A 18 -16.68 7.76 9.28
CA GLY A 18 -18.01 8.04 9.83
C GLY A 18 -18.94 8.91 8.98
N THR A 19 -18.53 9.39 7.79
CA THR A 19 -19.40 10.25 6.97
C THR A 19 -20.30 9.49 6.01
N GLY A 20 -19.99 8.23 5.70
CA GLY A 20 -20.73 7.41 4.73
C GLY A 20 -20.68 7.89 3.29
N SER A 21 -19.95 8.98 3.00
CA SER A 21 -19.80 9.56 1.67
C SER A 21 -18.67 8.85 0.91
N TRP A 22 -19.02 7.77 0.21
CA TRP A 22 -18.05 6.93 -0.51
C TRP A 22 -17.72 7.48 -1.90
N SER A 23 -16.46 7.36 -2.30
CA SER A 23 -15.96 7.64 -3.65
C SER A 23 -15.23 6.42 -4.19
N GLU A 24 -15.45 6.10 -5.46
CA GLU A 24 -14.89 4.93 -6.12
C GLU A 24 -13.51 5.26 -6.74
N LEU A 25 -12.54 4.34 -6.65
CA LEU A 25 -11.14 4.58 -7.00
C LEU A 25 -10.64 3.79 -8.23
N LEU A 26 -11.29 2.69 -8.62
CA LEU A 26 -10.87 1.86 -9.76
C LEU A 26 -11.52 2.31 -11.08
N HIS A 27 -12.56 3.12 -11.02
CA HIS A 27 -13.35 3.68 -12.12
C HIS A 27 -13.80 2.61 -13.10
N GLY A 28 -14.42 1.54 -12.57
CA GLY A 28 -14.90 0.40 -13.35
C GLY A 28 -13.83 -0.55 -13.88
N ASN A 29 -12.54 -0.25 -13.65
CA ASN A 29 -11.44 -1.10 -14.11
C ASN A 29 -10.99 -2.01 -12.95
N ALA A 30 -11.57 -3.21 -12.91
CA ALA A 30 -11.26 -4.21 -11.89
C ALA A 30 -9.74 -4.42 -11.75
N LEU A 31 -9.28 -4.63 -10.52
CA LEU A 31 -7.90 -4.97 -10.21
C LEU A 31 -7.76 -6.49 -10.13
N PRO A 32 -7.08 -7.14 -11.09
CA PRO A 32 -6.98 -8.59 -11.11
C PRO A 32 -6.29 -9.15 -9.86
N PRO A 33 -6.44 -10.46 -9.60
CA PRO A 33 -5.71 -11.14 -8.54
C PRO A 33 -4.21 -10.90 -8.65
N ARG A 34 -3.53 -10.77 -7.51
CA ARG A 34 -2.06 -10.68 -7.44
C ARG A 34 -1.43 -9.47 -8.16
N GLN A 35 -2.23 -8.50 -8.58
CA GLN A 35 -1.77 -7.31 -9.31
C GLN A 35 -1.68 -6.07 -8.41
N ALA A 36 -1.01 -5.04 -8.92
CA ALA A 36 -0.90 -3.74 -8.29
C ALA A 36 -1.39 -2.63 -9.22
N ARG A 37 -2.06 -1.62 -8.67
CA ARG A 37 -2.49 -0.43 -9.39
C ARG A 37 -2.32 0.82 -8.55
N ARG A 38 -1.85 1.90 -9.17
CA ARG A 38 -1.83 3.22 -8.52
C ARG A 38 -3.26 3.74 -8.40
N VAL A 39 -3.65 4.11 -7.18
CA VAL A 39 -4.91 4.77 -6.88
C VAL A 39 -4.59 6.05 -6.13
N THR A 40 -5.39 7.10 -6.37
CA THR A 40 -5.19 8.40 -5.73
C THR A 40 -6.16 8.52 -4.57
N LEU A 41 -5.63 8.62 -3.35
CA LEU A 41 -6.46 8.91 -2.19
C LEU A 41 -6.81 10.42 -2.15
N PRO A 42 -7.96 10.79 -1.58
CA PRO A 42 -8.30 12.20 -1.36
C PRO A 42 -7.20 12.94 -0.58
N ARG A 43 -6.75 14.08 -1.11
CA ARG A 43 -5.70 14.90 -0.45
C ARG A 43 -6.24 15.57 0.82
N GLY A 44 -5.32 15.91 1.73
CA GLY A 44 -5.63 16.64 2.97
C GLY A 44 -6.28 15.80 4.07
N ARG A 45 -6.48 14.50 3.85
CA ARG A 45 -7.12 13.59 4.81
C ARG A 45 -6.16 12.49 5.23
N CYS A 46 -5.99 12.37 6.54
CA CYS A 46 -4.98 11.54 7.17
C CYS A 46 -5.52 10.23 7.77
N GLN A 47 -6.85 10.10 7.80
CA GLN A 47 -7.55 8.86 8.09
C GLN A 47 -8.68 8.71 7.08
N ASN A 48 -8.88 7.49 6.59
CA ASN A 48 -9.96 7.17 5.67
C ASN A 48 -10.54 5.79 6.00
N ASP A 49 -11.82 5.61 5.70
CA ASP A 49 -12.40 4.28 5.59
C ASP A 49 -12.19 3.78 4.16
N VAL A 50 -11.85 2.50 4.00
CA VAL A 50 -11.64 1.88 2.70
C VAL A 50 -12.43 0.59 2.62
N ARG A 51 -13.10 0.36 1.49
CA ARG A 51 -13.89 -0.84 1.20
C ARG A 51 -13.49 -1.41 -0.15
N ALA A 52 -13.13 -2.69 -0.19
CA ALA A 52 -12.95 -3.45 -1.42
C ALA A 52 -14.18 -4.33 -1.64
N VAL A 53 -14.64 -4.42 -2.89
CA VAL A 53 -15.77 -5.25 -3.32
C VAL A 53 -15.27 -6.31 -4.28
N PHE A 54 -15.74 -7.54 -4.09
CA PHE A 54 -15.42 -8.72 -4.90
C PHE A 54 -16.58 -9.09 -5.85
N PRO A 55 -16.36 -9.97 -6.84
CA PRO A 55 -17.37 -10.28 -7.85
C PRO A 55 -18.66 -10.89 -7.29
N ASP A 56 -18.56 -11.60 -6.17
CA ASP A 56 -19.68 -12.21 -5.44
C ASP A 56 -20.47 -11.21 -4.56
N GLY A 57 -20.05 -9.94 -4.54
CA GLY A 57 -20.64 -8.89 -3.72
C GLY A 57 -20.13 -8.85 -2.29
N THR A 58 -19.25 -9.77 -1.89
CA THR A 58 -18.59 -9.68 -0.58
C THR A 58 -17.73 -8.42 -0.50
N THR A 59 -17.57 -7.93 0.73
CA THR A 59 -16.79 -6.73 0.98
C THR A 59 -15.79 -6.97 2.09
N ARG A 60 -14.60 -6.37 1.94
CA ARG A 60 -13.63 -6.24 3.01
C ARG A 60 -13.37 -4.78 3.27
N GLU A 61 -13.39 -4.41 4.55
CA GLU A 61 -13.26 -3.03 4.98
C GLU A 61 -12.06 -2.84 5.91
N ALA A 62 -11.47 -1.67 5.83
CA ALA A 62 -10.64 -1.11 6.88
C ALA A 62 -11.21 0.25 7.28
N ARG A 63 -11.53 0.39 8.56
CA ARG A 63 -12.07 1.62 9.13
C ARG A 63 -10.96 2.41 9.82
N SER A 64 -11.06 3.74 9.76
CA SER A 64 -10.12 4.67 10.39
C SER A 64 -8.66 4.39 10.02
N LEU A 65 -8.42 4.00 8.77
CA LEU A 65 -7.10 3.62 8.27
C LEU A 65 -6.19 4.85 8.23
N PRO A 66 -5.02 4.87 8.91
CA PRO A 66 -4.13 6.01 8.86
C PRO A 66 -3.48 6.12 7.48
N THR A 67 -3.80 7.18 6.75
CA THR A 67 -3.37 7.39 5.34
C THR A 67 -2.27 8.41 5.14
N CYS A 68 -1.85 9.15 6.18
CA CYS A 68 -0.70 10.05 6.07
C CYS A 68 0.56 9.26 5.69
N GLY A 69 1.28 9.71 4.67
CA GLY A 69 2.54 9.09 4.26
C GLY A 69 2.39 7.65 3.76
N LEU A 70 1.17 7.21 3.39
CA LEU A 70 1.00 5.90 2.79
C LEU A 70 1.57 5.85 1.38
N ALA A 71 2.52 4.95 1.20
CA ALA A 71 2.97 4.54 -0.12
C ALA A 71 2.01 3.54 -0.77
N ARG A 72 1.33 2.70 0.02
CA ARG A 72 0.60 1.54 -0.52
C ARG A 72 -0.53 1.04 0.40
N LEU A 73 -1.74 0.97 -0.16
CA LEU A 73 -2.83 0.14 0.35
C LEU A 73 -2.60 -1.31 -0.10
N VAL A 74 -2.72 -2.28 0.81
CA VAL A 74 -2.56 -3.70 0.50
C VAL A 74 -3.76 -4.48 1.01
N LEU A 75 -4.35 -5.26 0.12
CA LEU A 75 -5.29 -6.31 0.47
C LEU A 75 -4.47 -7.59 0.69
N PRO A 76 -4.34 -8.11 1.93
CA PRO A 76 -3.54 -9.29 2.19
C PRO A 76 -4.25 -10.56 1.69
N ARG A 77 -3.52 -11.69 1.70
CA ARG A 77 -4.01 -12.97 1.15
C ARG A 77 -4.99 -13.68 2.07
N ASP A 78 -4.79 -13.47 3.37
CA ASP A 78 -5.67 -13.96 4.41
C ASP A 78 -6.89 -13.04 4.50
N LEU A 79 -8.03 -13.61 4.91
CA LEU A 79 -9.31 -12.90 5.07
C LEU A 79 -9.24 -11.74 6.07
N SER A 80 -8.10 -11.54 6.72
CA SER A 80 -7.70 -10.31 7.38
C SER A 80 -8.02 -9.12 6.47
N GLY A 81 -8.70 -8.13 7.04
CA GLY A 81 -9.20 -6.97 6.31
C GLY A 81 -8.11 -6.20 5.54
N LEU A 82 -8.53 -5.12 4.88
CA LEU A 82 -7.60 -4.23 4.19
C LEU A 82 -6.54 -3.68 5.15
N ALA A 83 -5.30 -3.57 4.69
CA ALA A 83 -4.20 -3.03 5.49
C ALA A 83 -3.48 -1.89 4.77
N ALA A 84 -3.03 -0.92 5.56
CA ALA A 84 -2.18 0.17 5.12
C ALA A 84 -0.73 -0.21 5.42
N GLN A 85 0.11 -0.29 4.38
CA GLN A 85 1.54 -0.46 4.58
C GLN A 85 2.24 0.89 4.45
N ARG A 86 2.84 1.34 5.55
CA ARG A 86 3.83 2.42 5.54
C ARG A 86 5.14 1.83 5.04
N GLY A 87 5.69 2.40 3.99
CA GLY A 87 6.96 1.96 3.44
C GLY A 87 7.49 2.97 2.43
N THR A 88 8.79 2.93 2.17
CA THR A 88 9.39 3.55 0.98
C THR A 88 8.82 2.81 -0.24
N VAL A 89 8.30 3.52 -1.24
CA VAL A 89 7.92 2.89 -2.51
C VAL A 89 9.20 2.21 -3.03
N PRO A 90 9.30 0.86 -3.13
CA PRO A 90 10.43 0.30 -3.84
C PRO A 90 10.32 0.82 -5.27
N ALA A 91 11.37 1.49 -5.74
CA ALA A 91 11.49 1.89 -7.13
C ALA A 91 11.15 0.68 -7.99
N ALA A 92 10.38 0.90 -9.06
CA ALA A 92 10.14 -0.15 -10.04
C ALA A 92 11.49 -0.79 -10.44
N PRO A 93 11.57 -2.11 -10.68
CA PRO A 93 12.80 -2.72 -11.15
C PRO A 93 13.09 -2.14 -12.54
N GLY A 94 14.03 -1.20 -12.62
CA GLY A 94 14.30 -0.45 -13.85
C GLY A 94 15.33 0.68 -13.74
N GLU A 95 15.80 1.03 -12.54
CA GLU A 95 16.87 2.02 -12.39
C GLU A 95 18.00 1.43 -11.53
N SER A 96 18.98 0.83 -12.20
CA SER A 96 20.27 0.49 -11.63
C SER A 96 21.04 1.79 -11.30
N GLY A 97 20.72 2.40 -10.17
CA GLY A 97 21.52 3.45 -9.55
C GLY A 97 22.48 2.81 -8.54
N GLY A 98 23.77 2.85 -8.87
CA GLY A 98 24.83 2.19 -8.09
C GLY A 98 24.85 2.57 -6.61
N LEU A 99 25.06 1.56 -5.78
CA LEU A 99 25.42 1.73 -4.38
C LEU A 99 26.82 2.33 -4.29
N GLY A 100 26.90 3.63 -4.06
CA GLY A 100 28.11 4.29 -3.57
C GLY A 100 28.43 3.74 -2.18
N SER A 101 29.44 2.89 -2.10
CA SER A 101 30.04 2.46 -0.84
C SER A 101 30.88 3.62 -0.31
N SER A 102 30.34 4.34 0.68
CA SER A 102 31.14 5.24 1.51
C SER A 102 31.69 4.42 2.68
N ASP A 103 32.79 3.72 2.43
CA ASP A 103 33.63 3.17 3.49
C ASP A 103 34.68 4.23 3.83
N SER A 104 34.42 4.99 4.91
CA SER A 104 35.37 5.92 5.51
C SER A 104 35.86 5.30 6.81
N GLY A 105 37.13 4.90 6.82
CA GLY A 105 37.75 4.10 7.88
C GLY A 105 38.31 4.86 9.09
N VAL A 106 39.40 4.29 9.62
CA VAL A 106 40.30 4.69 10.75
C VAL A 106 39.91 4.06 12.12
N GLY A 107 40.74 3.30 12.86
CA GLY A 107 42.15 2.93 12.67
C GLY A 107 42.73 2.06 13.80
N SER A 108 43.81 1.36 13.44
CA SER A 108 45.03 0.99 14.21
C SER A 108 45.11 -0.27 15.11
N PRO A 109 46.32 -0.88 15.20
CA PRO A 109 46.54 -2.26 15.64
C PRO A 109 47.00 -2.36 17.11
N LEU A 110 46.62 -3.44 17.80
CA LEU A 110 47.22 -3.79 19.09
C LEU A 110 48.48 -4.61 18.89
N SER A 111 49.58 -3.98 19.31
CA SER A 111 50.91 -4.56 19.46
C SER A 111 50.96 -5.54 20.64
N GLN A 112 51.85 -6.51 20.49
CA GLN A 112 52.20 -7.62 21.35
C GLN A 112 52.47 -7.24 22.82
N ARG A 113 52.12 -8.14 23.74
CA ARG A 113 52.90 -8.47 24.94
C ARG A 113 52.61 -9.90 25.38
#